data_AF-A0A7Z0ABW1-F1
#
_entry.id   AF-A0A7Z0ABW1-F1
#
_cell.length_a   1.000
_cell.length_b   1.000
_cell.length_c   1.000
_cell.angle_alpha   90.00
_cell.angle_beta   90.00
_cell.angle_gamma   90.00
#
_symmetry.space_group_name_H-M   'P 1'
#
loop_
_entity.id
_entity.type
_entity.pdbx_description
1 polymer ?
#
loop_
_entity_poly.entity_id
_entity_poly.type
_entity_poly.pdbx_seq_one_letter_code
_entity_poly.pdbx_strand_id
1 'polypeptide(L)'
;MEIADAQPVPFPGFDRLVLDRAQLQAVMREHQYAAWRAALSSVVGIYLITDTRYGRHYVGKADGAESIRQCWSAYVANGHGGNVELRGRDPATFRYPIPRVFDPATPRREVDEAESHFKYALDTRRHGLNRN
;
A
#
# COMPACT_ATOMS: atom_id res chain seq x y z
N MET A 1 -0.81 5.15 -36.06
CA MET A 1 -0.89 3.97 -35.18
C MET A 1 -1.87 4.32 -34.10
N GLU A 2 -3.08 3.81 -34.22
CA GLU A 2 -4.19 4.09 -33.32
C GLU A 2 -3.84 3.46 -31.96
N ILE A 3 -3.54 4.29 -30.97
CA ILE A 3 -3.46 3.82 -29.59
C ILE A 3 -4.91 3.52 -29.24
N ALA A 4 -5.31 2.25 -29.32
CA ALA A 4 -6.61 1.82 -28.83
C ALA A 4 -6.73 2.35 -27.40
N ASP A 5 -7.67 3.28 -27.20
CA ASP A 5 -7.85 3.96 -25.93
C ASP A 5 -8.33 2.90 -24.92
N ALA A 6 -7.39 2.42 -24.10
CA ALA A 6 -7.66 1.35 -23.16
C ALA A 6 -8.76 1.84 -22.19
N GLN A 7 -9.88 1.10 -22.16
CA GLN A 7 -11.03 1.49 -21.35
C GLN A 7 -10.62 1.66 -19.88
N PRO A 8 -11.02 2.76 -19.20
CA PRO A 8 -10.69 2.98 -17.80
C PRO A 8 -11.17 1.82 -16.91
N VAL A 9 -10.30 1.38 -16.00
CA VAL A 9 -10.66 0.34 -15.02
C VAL A 9 -11.34 1.01 -13.82
N PRO A 10 -12.60 0.66 -13.47
CA PRO A 10 -13.28 1.23 -12.31
C PRO A 10 -12.53 0.95 -11.01
N PHE A 11 -12.45 1.96 -10.14
CA PHE A 11 -11.84 1.80 -8.81
C PHE A 11 -12.79 0.99 -7.90
N PRO A 12 -12.34 -0.13 -7.30
CA PRO A 12 -13.22 -1.01 -6.53
C PRO A 12 -13.61 -0.45 -5.15
N GLY A 13 -13.02 0.68 -4.74
CA GLY A 13 -13.08 1.19 -3.37
C GLY A 13 -11.96 0.62 -2.50
N PHE A 14 -11.60 1.33 -1.43
CA PHE A 14 -10.49 0.95 -0.56
C PHE A 14 -10.74 -0.38 0.17
N ASP A 15 -11.96 -0.61 0.65
CA ASP A 15 -12.33 -1.81 1.43
C ASP A 15 -12.27 -3.12 0.63
N ARG A 16 -12.26 -3.03 -0.70
CA ARG A 16 -12.19 -4.18 -1.62
C ARG A 16 -10.83 -4.29 -2.32
N LEU A 17 -9.90 -3.39 -2.01
CA LEU A 17 -8.61 -3.31 -2.67
C LEU A 17 -7.62 -4.28 -2.01
N VAL A 18 -7.25 -5.32 -2.74
CA VAL A 18 -6.11 -6.19 -2.41
C VAL A 18 -5.34 -6.43 -3.69
N LEU A 19 -4.17 -5.82 -3.82
CA LEU A 19 -3.32 -5.99 -5.01
C LEU A 19 -2.23 -7.02 -4.77
N ASP A 20 -1.94 -7.83 -5.77
CA ASP A 20 -0.64 -8.51 -5.87
C ASP A 20 0.44 -7.59 -6.45
N ARG A 21 1.66 -8.11 -6.61
CA ARG A 21 2.79 -7.35 -7.13
C ARG A 21 2.59 -6.87 -8.57
N ALA A 22 2.03 -7.69 -9.44
CA ALA A 22 1.85 -7.36 -10.85
C ALA A 22 0.74 -6.32 -11.01
N GLN A 23 -0.37 -6.49 -10.31
CA GLN A 23 -1.47 -5.52 -10.24
C GLN A 23 -0.98 -4.19 -9.68
N LEU A 24 -0.16 -4.20 -8.62
CA LEU A 24 0.43 -2.97 -8.09
C LEU A 24 1.29 -2.25 -9.14
N GLN A 25 2.09 -2.97 -9.93
CA GLN A 25 2.87 -2.37 -11.03
C GLN A 25 1.97 -1.77 -12.10
N ALA A 26 0.94 -2.49 -12.53
CA ALA A 26 -0.05 -2.05 -13.52
C ALA A 26 -0.74 -0.77 -13.05
N VAL A 27 -1.25 -0.76 -11.82
CA VAL A 27 -1.90 0.41 -11.20
C VAL A 27 -0.97 1.62 -11.16
N MET A 28 0.33 1.45 -10.96
CA MET A 28 1.28 2.57 -10.89
C MET A 28 1.75 3.06 -12.27
N ARG A 29 1.65 2.25 -13.34
CA ARG A 29 2.28 2.54 -14.64
C ARG A 29 1.30 2.74 -15.80
N GLU A 30 0.19 2.00 -15.83
CA GLU A 30 -0.69 1.98 -17.00
C GLU A 30 -1.75 3.08 -16.98
N HIS A 31 -2.04 3.67 -18.13
CA HIS A 31 -2.97 4.79 -18.23
C HIS A 31 -4.39 4.46 -17.75
N GLN A 32 -4.90 3.25 -18.02
CA GLN A 32 -6.25 2.81 -17.66
C GLN A 32 -6.57 2.83 -16.14
N TYR A 33 -5.55 2.85 -15.27
CA TYR A 33 -5.71 2.94 -13.81
C TYR A 33 -5.59 4.37 -13.26
N ALA A 34 -5.78 5.41 -14.10
CA ALA A 34 -5.67 6.81 -13.67
C ALA A 34 -6.58 7.15 -12.48
N ALA A 35 -7.83 6.65 -12.47
CA ALA A 35 -8.77 6.86 -11.38
C ALA A 35 -8.29 6.24 -10.05
N TRP A 36 -7.62 5.08 -10.11
CA TRP A 36 -7.08 4.42 -8.92
C TRP A 36 -5.94 5.24 -8.33
N ARG A 37 -5.01 5.73 -9.17
CA ARG A 37 -3.92 6.60 -8.72
C ARG A 37 -4.42 7.92 -8.14
N ALA A 38 -5.49 8.48 -8.69
CA ALA A 38 -6.14 9.68 -8.14
C ALA A 38 -6.70 9.39 -6.74
N ALA A 39 -7.46 8.31 -6.57
CA ALA A 39 -8.01 7.92 -5.27
C ALA A 39 -6.91 7.61 -4.23
N LEU A 40 -5.87 6.86 -4.60
CA LEU A 40 -4.73 6.56 -3.71
C LEU A 40 -3.92 7.81 -3.33
N SER A 41 -4.01 8.89 -4.11
CA SER A 41 -3.38 10.18 -3.80
C SER A 41 -4.27 11.09 -2.94
N SER A 42 -5.57 10.85 -2.87
CA SER A 42 -6.52 11.75 -2.20
C SER A 42 -6.76 11.39 -0.72
N VAL A 43 -6.10 10.38 -0.19
CA VAL A 43 -6.29 9.90 1.18
C VAL A 43 -4.97 9.68 1.90
N VAL A 44 -5.04 9.76 3.22
CA VAL A 44 -4.02 9.26 4.16
C VAL A 44 -4.56 7.97 4.80
N GLY A 45 -3.71 7.10 5.34
CA GLY A 45 -4.17 5.75 5.68
C GLY A 45 -3.12 4.80 6.22
N ILE A 46 -3.60 3.65 6.68
CA ILE A 46 -2.79 2.49 7.02
C ILE A 46 -2.87 1.51 5.86
N TYR A 47 -1.72 1.01 5.41
CA TYR A 47 -1.62 -0.06 4.42
C TYR A 47 -0.83 -1.23 5.00
N LEU A 48 -1.06 -2.42 4.45
CA LEU A 48 -0.25 -3.59 4.77
C LEU A 48 0.56 -4.04 3.56
N ILE A 49 1.65 -4.75 3.84
CA ILE A 49 2.30 -5.65 2.89
C ILE A 49 2.29 -7.03 3.53
N THR A 50 1.54 -7.96 2.93
CA THR A 50 1.42 -9.33 3.42
C THR A 50 2.28 -10.24 2.58
N ASP A 51 3.31 -10.84 3.18
CA ASP A 51 4.10 -11.91 2.59
C ASP A 51 3.31 -13.22 2.72
N THR A 52 2.69 -13.65 1.61
CA THR A 52 1.83 -14.83 1.60
C THR A 52 2.59 -16.13 1.70
N ARG A 53 3.92 -16.13 1.54
CA ARG A 53 4.74 -17.34 1.69
C ARG A 53 4.82 -17.78 3.15
N TYR A 54 4.81 -16.82 4.07
CA TYR A 54 4.94 -17.09 5.51
C TYR A 54 3.78 -16.55 6.35
N GLY A 55 2.81 -15.87 5.74
CA GLY A 55 1.69 -15.25 6.44
C GLY A 55 2.11 -14.09 7.35
N ARG A 56 3.21 -13.39 7.02
CA ARG A 56 3.73 -12.28 7.83
C ARG A 56 3.30 -10.94 7.27
N HIS A 57 3.04 -9.98 8.14
CA HIS A 57 2.58 -8.65 7.77
C HIS A 57 3.61 -7.58 8.10
N TYR A 58 3.74 -6.61 7.19
CA TYR A 58 4.27 -5.28 7.45
C TYR A 58 3.09 -4.29 7.51
N VAL A 59 3.07 -3.43 8.51
CA VAL A 59 2.16 -2.29 8.62
C VAL A 59 2.93 -1.02 8.27
N GLY A 60 2.40 -0.23 7.35
CA GLY A 60 2.88 1.11 7.07
C GLY A 60 1.75 2.13 7.11
N LYS A 61 2.11 3.40 7.14
CA LYS A 61 1.16 4.52 7.05
C LYS A 61 1.55 5.49 5.94
N ALA A 62 0.55 6.22 5.47
CA ALA A 62 0.65 7.47 4.75
C ALA A 62 -0.04 8.52 5.63
N ASP A 63 0.64 9.60 5.99
CA ASP A 63 0.19 10.56 7.01
C ASP A 63 0.14 12.01 6.50
N GLY A 64 0.18 12.19 5.18
CA GLY A 64 0.11 13.49 4.51
C GLY A 64 1.47 14.03 4.07
N ALA A 65 2.58 13.60 4.69
CA ALA A 65 3.92 13.85 4.13
C ALA A 65 4.12 13.04 2.83
N GLU A 66 3.56 11.83 2.81
CA GLU A 66 3.42 10.98 1.65
C GLU A 66 1.98 10.45 1.57
N SER A 67 1.45 10.35 0.36
CA SER A 67 0.20 9.63 0.06
C SER A 67 0.44 8.14 -0.11
N ILE A 68 -0.63 7.33 -0.06
CA ILE A 68 -0.54 5.87 -0.30
C ILE A 68 0.11 5.60 -1.67
N ARG A 69 -0.26 6.37 -2.70
CA ARG A 69 0.35 6.27 -4.03
C ARG A 69 1.87 6.45 -3.98
N GLN A 70 2.37 7.44 -3.25
CA GLN A 70 3.81 7.72 -3.15
C GLN A 70 4.54 6.58 -2.43
N CYS A 71 4.03 6.14 -1.27
CA CYS A 71 4.61 5.00 -0.56
C CYS A 71 4.63 3.74 -1.45
N TRP A 72 3.53 3.45 -2.14
CA TRP A 72 3.41 2.29 -3.04
C TRP A 72 4.30 2.38 -4.28
N SER A 73 4.54 3.58 -4.82
CA SER A 73 5.50 3.78 -5.90
C SER A 73 6.91 3.38 -5.50
N ALA A 74 7.32 3.60 -4.24
CA ALA A 74 8.62 3.17 -3.73
C ALA A 74 8.74 1.64 -3.70
N TYR A 75 7.71 0.92 -3.22
CA TYR A 75 7.69 -0.55 -3.28
C TYR A 75 7.65 -1.06 -4.73
N VAL A 76 7.01 -0.34 -5.65
CA VAL A 76 7.06 -0.68 -7.08
C VAL A 76 8.48 -0.54 -7.65
N ALA A 77 9.23 0.48 -7.22
CA ALA A 77 10.57 0.74 -7.72
C ALA A 77 11.61 -0.28 -7.22
N ASN A 78 11.59 -0.63 -5.93
CA ASN A 78 12.66 -1.43 -5.32
C ASN A 78 12.18 -2.64 -4.50
N GLY A 79 10.87 -2.87 -4.39
CA GLY A 79 10.28 -4.01 -3.67
C GLY A 79 10.14 -3.82 -2.15
N HIS A 80 10.96 -2.99 -1.52
CA HIS A 80 11.04 -2.89 -0.05
C HIS A 80 10.78 -1.48 0.52
N GLY A 81 10.73 -0.44 -0.31
CA GLY A 81 10.41 0.93 0.10
C GLY A 81 11.33 1.49 1.19
N GLY A 82 12.58 1.01 1.24
CA GLY A 82 13.54 1.32 2.31
C GLY A 82 13.47 0.44 3.56
N ASN A 83 12.37 -0.30 3.79
CA ASN A 83 12.15 -1.11 4.99
C ASN A 83 13.06 -2.33 5.05
N VAL A 84 13.78 -2.48 6.16
CA VAL A 84 14.88 -3.45 6.28
C VAL A 84 14.38 -4.91 6.25
N GLU A 85 13.28 -5.22 6.93
CA GLU A 85 12.70 -6.57 6.98
C GLU A 85 12.07 -7.04 5.66
N LEU A 86 11.85 -6.11 4.73
CA LEU A 86 11.37 -6.42 3.39
C LEU A 86 12.52 -6.65 2.41
N ARG A 87 13.77 -6.29 2.76
CA ARG A 87 14.94 -6.53 1.89
C ARG A 87 15.25 -8.02 1.79
N GLY A 88 15.58 -8.48 0.59
CA GLY A 88 15.90 -9.90 0.33
C GLY A 88 14.68 -10.83 0.33
N ARG A 89 13.46 -10.30 0.53
CA ARG A 89 12.22 -11.04 0.32
C ARG A 89 11.80 -10.94 -1.14
N ASP A 90 11.05 -11.94 -1.60
CA ASP A 90 10.48 -11.97 -2.95
C ASP A 90 9.17 -11.16 -2.99
N PRO A 91 9.15 -9.97 -3.64
CA PRO A 91 7.95 -9.16 -3.71
C PRO A 91 6.81 -9.81 -4.49
N ALA A 92 7.06 -10.84 -5.31
CA ALA A 92 6.00 -11.56 -6.01
C ALA A 92 5.05 -12.29 -5.04
N THR A 93 5.49 -12.55 -3.81
CA THR A 93 4.67 -13.15 -2.75
C THR A 93 3.86 -12.12 -1.95
N PHE A 94 3.93 -10.83 -2.32
CA PHE A 94 3.32 -9.78 -1.53
C PHE A 94 1.89 -9.44 -1.98
N ARG A 95 1.05 -9.13 -0.99
CA ARG A 95 -0.26 -8.50 -1.18
C ARG A 95 -0.35 -7.16 -0.47
N TYR A 96 -1.05 -6.21 -1.07
CA TYR A 96 -1.12 -4.81 -0.65
C TYR A 96 -2.57 -4.37 -0.34
N PRO A 97 -3.15 -4.71 0.82
CA PRO A 97 -4.45 -4.20 1.24
C PRO A 97 -4.34 -2.84 1.97
N ILE A 98 -5.46 -2.11 2.03
CA ILE A 98 -5.59 -0.85 2.78
C ILE A 98 -6.67 -1.02 3.84
N PRO A 99 -6.33 -1.49 5.05
CA PRO A 99 -7.33 -1.75 6.09
C PRO A 99 -8.00 -0.50 6.65
N ARG A 100 -7.41 0.69 6.49
CA ARG A 100 -8.00 1.93 6.98
C ARG A 100 -7.55 3.14 6.17
N VAL A 101 -8.50 3.97 5.76
CA VAL A 101 -8.28 5.29 5.18
C VAL A 101 -8.82 6.38 6.10
N PHE A 102 -8.29 7.58 5.96
CA PHE A 102 -8.68 8.78 6.68
C PHE A 102 -8.82 9.95 5.72
N ASP A 103 -9.58 10.95 6.15
CA ASP A 103 -9.58 12.26 5.48
C ASP A 103 -8.17 12.89 5.61
N PRO A 104 -7.63 13.54 4.56
CA PRO A 104 -6.32 14.21 4.63
C PRO A 104 -6.18 15.27 5.74
N ALA A 105 -7.29 15.85 6.22
CA ALA A 105 -7.30 16.78 7.35
C ALA A 105 -7.20 16.09 8.72
N THR A 106 -7.24 14.76 8.78
CA THR A 106 -7.13 13.99 10.02
C THR A 106 -5.78 14.30 10.69
N PRO A 107 -5.77 14.63 12.00
CA PRO A 107 -4.53 14.90 12.72
C PRO A 107 -3.55 13.72 12.63
N ARG A 108 -2.29 14.01 12.33
CA ARG A 108 -1.22 13.01 12.20
C ARG A 108 -1.15 12.03 13.38
N ARG A 109 -1.36 12.53 14.60
CA ARG A 109 -1.39 11.70 15.82
C ARG A 109 -2.40 10.54 15.74
N GLU A 110 -3.54 10.74 15.09
CA GLU A 110 -4.58 9.71 14.99
C GLU A 110 -4.17 8.64 13.98
N VAL A 111 -3.46 9.03 12.92
CA VAL A 111 -2.85 8.08 11.96
C VAL A 111 -1.72 7.29 12.65
N ASP A 112 -0.91 7.95 13.49
CA ASP A 112 0.16 7.31 14.27
C ASP A 112 -0.38 6.30 15.29
N GLU A 113 -1.46 6.66 15.99
CA GLU A 113 -2.17 5.79 16.91
C GLU A 113 -2.78 4.58 16.18
N ALA A 114 -3.37 4.79 14.99
CA ALA A 114 -3.89 3.70 14.18
C ALA A 114 -2.79 2.76 13.66
N GLU A 115 -1.66 3.30 13.19
CA GLU A 115 -0.49 2.50 12.80
C GLU A 115 -0.01 1.64 13.98
N SER A 116 0.11 2.25 15.15
CA SER A 116 0.53 1.57 16.39
C SER A 116 -0.45 0.47 16.79
N HIS A 117 -1.75 0.74 16.68
CA HIS A 117 -2.81 -0.23 16.93
C HIS A 117 -2.67 -1.43 16.01
N PHE A 118 -2.55 -1.24 14.69
CA PHE A 118 -2.42 -2.36 13.74
C PHE A 118 -1.12 -3.15 13.94
N LYS A 119 0.01 -2.48 14.23
CA LYS A 119 1.27 -3.17 14.55
C LYS A 119 1.14 -4.06 15.77
N TYR A 120 0.40 -3.61 16.78
CA TYR A 120 0.14 -4.38 17.99
C TYR A 120 -0.85 -5.53 17.72
N ALA A 121 -2.01 -5.23 17.12
CA ALA A 121 -3.08 -6.20 16.89
C ALA A 121 -2.66 -7.35 15.96
N LEU A 122 -1.80 -7.07 14.97
CA LEU A 122 -1.27 -8.06 14.04
C LEU A 122 0.13 -8.59 14.47
N ASP A 123 0.62 -8.15 15.62
CA ASP A 123 1.92 -8.50 16.20
C ASP A 123 3.10 -8.42 15.22
N THR A 124 3.13 -7.35 14.42
CA THR A 124 4.04 -7.26 13.27
C THR A 124 5.47 -6.94 13.65
N ARG A 125 5.71 -6.50 14.89
CA ARG A 125 7.06 -6.25 15.42
C ARG A 125 7.78 -7.52 15.84
N ARG A 126 7.06 -8.45 16.46
CA ARG A 126 7.64 -9.69 17.00
C ARG A 126 7.58 -10.82 15.99
N HIS A 127 6.45 -10.97 15.30
CA HIS A 127 6.20 -12.09 14.38
C HIS A 127 5.99 -11.67 12.93
N GLY A 128 5.90 -10.36 12.67
CA GLY A 128 5.77 -9.81 11.32
C GLY A 128 7.08 -9.23 10.76
N LEU A 129 6.92 -8.12 10.06
CA LEU A 129 7.94 -7.50 9.22
C LEU A 129 8.24 -6.04 9.62
N ASN A 130 7.75 -5.56 10.77
CA ASN A 130 8.11 -4.24 11.29
C ASN A 130 9.28 -4.34 12.28
N ARG A 131 10.22 -3.38 12.23
CA ARG A 131 11.29 -3.22 13.25
C ARG A 131 11.05 -2.08 14.23
N ASN A 132 10.20 -1.14 13.85
CA ASN A 132 9.83 0.05 14.61
C ASN A 132 8.50 -0.14 15.33
#